data_AF-A0A7C3HJS5-F1
#
_entry.id   AF-A0A7C3HJS5-F1
#
_cell.length_a   1.000
_cell.length_b   1.000
_cell.length_c   1.000
_cell.angle_alpha   90.00
_cell.angle_beta   90.00
_cell.angle_gamma   90.00
#
_symmetry.space_group_name_H-M   'P 1'
#
loop_
_entity.id
_entity.type
_entity.pdbx_description
1 polymer ?
#
loop_
_entity_poly.entity_id
_entity_poly.type
_entity_poly.pdbx_seq_one_letter_code
_entity_poly.pdbx_strand_id
1 'polypeptide(L)'
;MAATRSTLHRLVVAGGVLALALAGGATGCSRPAGEAPRAVKVIQNIGSDTMVNLAQAWAEEYQQVAPDVSVEVSGGGSGLGIAALLNGTADIANTSRKIEPEESERLVAQNGRPPREFLVGFDAVAIYVHRDNPLEEISLEDLHDIYAEGGPLDRWSQLGVRHIPRARTDRIIRVSRQNNSGTYHYFRDVVCGKKTDFKLGSLDMNGSKDVVELVARTPAAIGYSGLGYQTPQVKLLRVSRKRGQSGVLPTVATTLDQSYPIARPMFMYTPGEPPEHVRRFLDWVLSPAGQKMVELTGYVPLKAPEVSP
;
A
#
# COMPACT_ATOMS: atom_id res chain seq x y z
N MET A 1 -59.14 -6.76 15.77
CA MET A 1 -60.49 -6.39 15.29
C MET A 1 -60.34 -5.40 14.15
N ALA A 2 -60.95 -5.72 12.99
CA ALA A 2 -61.31 -4.89 11.82
C ALA A 2 -60.24 -3.90 11.25
N ALA A 3 -59.72 -4.09 10.03
CA ALA A 3 -60.34 -3.70 8.74
C ALA A 3 -60.70 -2.19 8.70
N THR A 4 -60.35 -1.39 7.69
CA THR A 4 -60.86 -1.52 6.32
C THR A 4 -60.07 -0.64 5.33
N ARG A 5 -60.04 -1.09 4.07
CA ARG A 5 -59.55 -0.44 2.84
C ARG A 5 -60.45 0.71 2.35
N SER A 6 -59.99 1.36 1.26
CA SER A 6 -60.77 2.00 0.17
C SER A 6 -60.96 3.52 0.34
N THR A 7 -60.81 4.41 -0.66
CA THR A 7 -61.29 4.32 -2.05
C THR A 7 -60.65 5.43 -2.93
N LEU A 8 -60.37 5.13 -4.21
CA LEU A 8 -60.14 6.12 -5.26
C LEU A 8 -61.43 6.86 -5.62
N HIS A 9 -61.35 8.16 -5.95
CA HIS A 9 -62.32 8.82 -6.82
C HIS A 9 -61.61 9.60 -7.94
N ARG A 10 -62.03 9.26 -9.17
CA ARG A 10 -61.71 9.94 -10.43
C ARG A 10 -62.51 11.23 -10.54
N LEU A 11 -61.94 12.25 -11.17
CA LEU A 11 -62.72 13.29 -11.84
C LEU A 11 -62.12 13.56 -13.22
N VAL A 12 -62.98 13.36 -14.21
CA VAL A 12 -62.79 13.61 -15.64
C VAL A 12 -63.39 14.99 -15.93
N VAL A 13 -62.67 15.87 -16.61
CA VAL A 13 -63.27 16.93 -17.44
C VAL A 13 -62.45 17.07 -18.72
N ALA A 14 -63.20 17.13 -19.82
CA ALA A 14 -62.78 17.09 -21.20
C ALA A 14 -62.53 18.49 -21.80
N GLY A 15 -61.90 18.52 -22.98
CA GLY A 15 -62.19 19.53 -24.01
C GLY A 15 -60.99 20.33 -24.51
N GLY A 16 -60.65 20.18 -25.79
CA GLY A 16 -59.80 21.13 -26.51
C GLY A 16 -58.97 20.53 -27.64
N VAL A 17 -59.60 20.22 -28.77
CA VAL A 17 -58.91 19.96 -30.04
C VAL A 17 -58.40 21.29 -30.60
N LEU A 18 -57.11 21.38 -30.92
CA LEU A 18 -56.61 22.35 -31.89
C LEU A 18 -55.58 21.67 -32.79
N ALA A 19 -55.98 21.42 -34.03
CA ALA A 19 -55.12 21.02 -35.12
C ALA A 19 -54.43 22.27 -35.68
N LEU A 20 -53.10 22.28 -35.73
CA LEU A 20 -52.32 23.11 -36.64
C LEU A 20 -51.34 22.22 -37.39
N ALA A 21 -51.62 22.02 -38.68
CA ALA A 21 -50.67 21.51 -39.64
C ALA A 21 -49.76 22.65 -40.10
N LEU A 22 -48.45 22.46 -40.01
CA LEU A 22 -47.45 23.21 -40.78
C LEU A 22 -46.31 22.25 -41.12
N ALA A 23 -46.32 21.81 -42.38
CA ALA A 23 -45.18 21.19 -43.04
C ALA A 23 -44.16 22.28 -43.42
N GLY A 24 -42.87 22.00 -43.25
CA GLY A 24 -41.82 22.82 -43.85
C GLY A 24 -40.44 22.62 -43.24
N GLY A 25 -39.50 22.12 -44.04
CA GLY A 25 -38.07 22.44 -43.88
C GLY A 25 -37.20 21.37 -43.22
N ALA A 26 -36.75 20.40 -44.01
CA ALA A 26 -35.51 19.69 -43.74
C ALA A 26 -34.33 20.64 -43.93
N THR A 27 -33.62 20.97 -42.86
CA THR A 27 -32.21 21.41 -42.92
C THR A 27 -31.44 20.65 -41.86
N GLY A 28 -30.74 19.61 -42.31
CA GLY A 28 -29.84 18.82 -41.49
C GLY A 28 -28.70 19.69 -40.98
N CYS A 29 -28.70 19.94 -39.67
CA CYS A 29 -27.46 20.22 -38.95
C CYS A 29 -26.87 18.87 -38.54
N SER A 30 -26.03 18.31 -39.42
CA SER A 30 -25.14 17.22 -39.07
C SER A 30 -24.15 17.75 -38.03
N ARG A 31 -24.52 17.63 -36.75
CA ARG A 31 -23.57 17.71 -35.64
C ARG A 31 -22.52 16.63 -35.92
N PRO A 32 -21.20 16.91 -35.83
CA PRO A 32 -20.23 15.84 -35.84
C PRO A 32 -20.64 14.89 -34.73
N ALA A 33 -20.87 13.63 -35.08
CA ALA A 33 -21.07 12.59 -34.09
C ALA A 33 -19.81 12.61 -33.22
N GLY A 34 -19.94 13.15 -32.00
CA GLY A 34 -18.91 13.03 -31.00
C GLY A 34 -18.61 11.55 -30.87
N GLU A 35 -17.33 11.21 -31.00
CA GLU A 35 -16.82 9.85 -30.83
C GLU A 35 -17.49 9.24 -29.59
N ALA A 36 -18.20 8.12 -29.76
CA ALA A 36 -18.85 7.46 -28.64
C ALA A 36 -17.79 7.23 -27.55
N PRO A 37 -18.08 7.51 -26.26
CA PRO A 37 -17.09 7.40 -25.21
C PRO A 37 -16.46 6.01 -25.27
N ARG A 38 -15.14 5.98 -25.52
CA ARG A 38 -14.37 4.74 -25.63
C ARG A 38 -14.56 3.96 -24.33
N ALA A 39 -15.00 2.71 -24.42
CA ALA A 39 -15.26 1.88 -23.25
C ALA A 39 -13.99 1.82 -22.38
N VAL A 40 -14.08 2.34 -21.16
CA VAL A 40 -12.96 2.37 -20.20
C VAL A 40 -12.76 0.95 -19.66
N LYS A 41 -11.53 0.44 -19.79
CA LYS A 41 -11.12 -0.83 -19.17
C LYS A 41 -10.69 -0.54 -17.74
N VAL A 42 -11.26 -1.24 -16.77
CA VAL A 42 -10.93 -1.06 -15.36
C VAL A 42 -9.95 -2.14 -14.92
N ILE A 43 -8.89 -1.76 -14.21
CA ILE A 43 -7.93 -2.66 -13.55
C ILE A 43 -8.14 -2.53 -12.04
N GLN A 44 -8.52 -3.63 -11.39
CA GLN A 44 -8.63 -3.71 -9.93
C GLN A 44 -7.26 -4.06 -9.33
N ASN A 45 -6.68 -3.12 -8.57
CA ASN A 45 -5.35 -3.23 -7.98
C ASN A 45 -5.41 -3.12 -6.45
N ILE A 46 -5.31 -4.26 -5.75
CA ILE A 46 -5.58 -4.35 -4.30
C ILE A 46 -4.36 -4.89 -3.55
N GLY A 47 -4.07 -4.37 -2.36
CA GLY A 47 -3.21 -5.09 -1.42
C GLY A 47 -2.37 -4.21 -0.51
N SER A 48 -1.04 -4.38 -0.58
CA SER A 48 -0.10 -3.85 0.40
C SER A 48 -0.26 -2.35 0.63
N ASP A 49 -0.53 -1.97 1.88
CA ASP A 49 -0.46 -0.56 2.31
C ASP A 49 0.96 -0.02 2.27
N THR A 50 1.99 -0.86 2.04
CA THR A 50 3.33 -0.32 1.73
C THR A 50 3.30 0.35 0.37
N MET A 51 2.54 -0.17 -0.58
CA MET A 51 2.59 0.25 -1.98
C MET A 51 1.40 1.11 -2.38
N VAL A 52 0.38 1.30 -1.54
CA VAL A 52 -0.88 1.94 -1.94
C VAL A 52 -0.67 3.36 -2.50
N ASN A 53 0.20 4.18 -1.89
CA ASN A 53 0.50 5.52 -2.40
C ASN A 53 1.26 5.47 -3.74
N LEU A 54 2.21 4.54 -3.88
CA LEU A 54 2.95 4.32 -5.13
C LEU A 54 2.03 3.82 -6.25
N ALA A 55 1.12 2.89 -5.93
CA ALA A 55 0.13 2.37 -6.87
C ALA A 55 -0.86 3.45 -7.32
N GLN A 56 -1.28 4.33 -6.41
CA GLN A 56 -2.10 5.50 -6.74
C GLN A 56 -1.34 6.44 -7.70
N ALA A 57 -0.07 6.73 -7.42
CA ALA A 57 0.76 7.57 -8.27
C ALA A 57 0.96 6.94 -9.67
N TRP A 58 1.16 5.62 -9.75
CA TRP A 58 1.18 4.90 -11.02
C TRP A 58 -0.15 4.99 -11.77
N ALA A 59 -1.27 4.84 -11.08
CA ALA A 59 -2.60 4.95 -11.69
C ALA A 59 -2.83 6.34 -12.29
N GLU A 60 -2.51 7.39 -11.55
CA GLU A 60 -2.66 8.79 -11.97
C GLU A 60 -1.80 9.13 -13.20
N GLU A 61 -0.53 8.74 -13.19
CA GLU A 61 0.38 8.98 -14.31
C GLU A 61 0.04 8.12 -15.54
N TYR A 62 -0.34 6.86 -15.33
CA TYR A 62 -0.69 5.97 -16.44
C TYR A 62 -1.99 6.40 -17.14
N GLN A 63 -2.92 7.06 -16.44
CA GLN A 63 -4.14 7.62 -17.03
C GLN A 63 -3.82 8.66 -18.14
N GLN A 64 -2.67 9.34 -18.06
CA GLN A 64 -2.21 10.26 -19.12
C GLN A 64 -1.67 9.51 -20.33
N VAL A 65 -1.16 8.29 -20.14
CA VAL A 65 -0.55 7.44 -21.18
C VAL A 65 -1.61 6.59 -21.88
N ALA A 66 -2.59 6.07 -21.13
CA ALA A 66 -3.67 5.24 -21.62
C ALA A 66 -5.02 5.74 -21.08
N PRO A 67 -5.60 6.80 -21.68
CA PRO A 67 -6.85 7.39 -21.19
C PRO A 67 -8.06 6.43 -21.22
N ASP A 68 -7.97 5.33 -21.95
CA ASP A 68 -8.96 4.26 -22.05
C ASP A 68 -8.84 3.20 -20.93
N VAL A 69 -7.89 3.36 -19.99
CA VAL A 69 -7.69 2.45 -18.86
C VAL A 69 -7.80 3.22 -17.54
N SER A 70 -8.68 2.76 -16.65
CA SER A 70 -8.77 3.23 -15.26
C SER A 70 -8.16 2.20 -14.33
N VAL A 71 -7.26 2.61 -13.44
CA VAL A 71 -6.65 1.73 -12.43
C VAL A 71 -7.21 2.09 -11.07
N GLU A 72 -8.02 1.20 -10.49
CA GLU A 72 -8.64 1.39 -9.19
C GLU A 72 -7.79 0.75 -8.11
N VAL A 73 -7.24 1.59 -7.23
CA VAL A 73 -6.25 1.17 -6.23
C VAL A 73 -6.89 1.08 -4.85
N SER A 74 -6.62 0.00 -4.12
CA SER A 74 -7.04 -0.18 -2.73
C SER A 74 -5.96 -0.81 -1.88
N GLY A 75 -5.85 -0.36 -0.63
CA GLY A 75 -4.96 -0.93 0.39
C GLY A 75 -5.58 -2.13 1.11
N GLY A 76 -5.16 -2.35 2.36
CA GLY A 76 -5.67 -3.39 3.26
C GLY A 76 -4.74 -4.59 3.49
N GLY A 77 -3.53 -4.55 2.93
CA GLY A 77 -2.44 -5.47 3.23
C GLY A 77 -2.17 -6.51 2.13
N SER A 78 -0.95 -7.04 2.12
CA SER A 78 -0.53 -8.04 1.12
C SER A 78 -1.43 -9.27 1.11
N GLY A 79 -1.81 -9.77 2.30
CA GLY A 79 -2.69 -10.94 2.40
C GLY A 79 -4.08 -10.68 1.82
N LEU A 80 -4.61 -9.47 1.98
CA LEU A 80 -5.89 -9.08 1.37
C LEU A 80 -5.80 -9.04 -0.15
N GLY A 81 -4.72 -8.48 -0.71
CA GLY A 81 -4.49 -8.46 -2.16
C GLY A 81 -4.46 -9.88 -2.75
N ILE A 82 -3.71 -10.79 -2.12
CA ILE A 82 -3.65 -12.19 -2.55
C ILE A 82 -5.00 -12.90 -2.41
N ALA A 83 -5.73 -12.65 -1.32
CA ALA A 83 -7.10 -13.15 -1.16
C ALA A 83 -8.05 -12.60 -2.24
N ALA A 84 -7.87 -11.35 -2.66
CA ALA A 84 -8.66 -10.73 -3.72
C ALA A 84 -8.38 -11.38 -5.09
N LEU A 85 -7.13 -11.78 -5.38
CA LEU A 85 -6.81 -12.57 -6.57
C LEU A 85 -7.47 -13.95 -6.53
N LEU A 86 -7.39 -14.64 -5.38
CA LEU A 86 -8.08 -15.92 -5.17
C LEU A 86 -9.59 -15.79 -5.37
N ASN A 87 -10.20 -14.70 -4.92
CA ASN A 87 -11.65 -14.52 -5.06
C ASN A 87 -12.06 -13.99 -6.45
N GLY A 88 -11.12 -13.74 -7.37
CA GLY A 88 -11.40 -13.19 -8.69
C GLY A 88 -11.88 -11.73 -8.65
N THR A 89 -11.59 -11.01 -7.58
CA THR A 89 -12.01 -9.61 -7.33
C THR A 89 -10.91 -8.58 -7.57
N ALA A 90 -9.69 -9.03 -7.85
CA ALA A 90 -8.57 -8.18 -8.24
C ALA A 90 -7.89 -8.73 -9.50
N ASP A 91 -7.40 -7.83 -10.35
CA ASP A 91 -6.54 -8.15 -11.49
C ASP A 91 -5.07 -8.20 -11.07
N ILE A 92 -4.70 -7.32 -10.12
CA ILE A 92 -3.36 -7.16 -9.58
C ILE A 92 -3.41 -7.18 -8.05
N ALA A 93 -2.53 -7.98 -7.43
CA ALA A 93 -2.21 -7.86 -6.01
C ALA A 93 -0.88 -7.14 -5.79
N ASN A 94 -0.89 -6.05 -5.03
CA ASN A 94 0.34 -5.44 -4.51
C ASN A 94 0.80 -6.19 -3.26
N THR A 95 2.07 -6.60 -3.21
CA THR A 95 2.62 -7.23 -2.00
C THR A 95 4.01 -6.70 -1.66
N SER A 96 4.26 -6.61 -0.36
CA SER A 96 5.57 -6.25 0.19
C SER A 96 6.24 -7.44 0.90
N ARG A 97 5.91 -8.64 0.42
CA ARG A 97 6.53 -9.93 0.71
C ARG A 97 6.30 -10.83 -0.50
N LYS A 98 7.10 -11.89 -0.65
CA LYS A 98 6.75 -12.94 -1.61
C LYS A 98 5.40 -13.57 -1.25
N ILE A 99 4.72 -14.08 -2.26
CA ILE A 99 3.56 -14.94 -2.03
C ILE A 99 3.98 -16.14 -1.18
N GLU A 100 3.15 -16.51 -0.22
CA GLU A 100 3.41 -17.67 0.63
C GLU A 100 3.17 -18.97 -0.17
N PRO A 101 3.88 -20.08 0.15
CA PRO A 101 3.68 -21.34 -0.57
C PRO A 101 2.22 -21.79 -0.59
N GLU A 102 1.53 -21.71 0.55
CA GLU A 102 0.12 -22.10 0.69
C GLU A 102 -0.81 -21.20 -0.16
N GLU A 103 -0.53 -19.90 -0.23
CA GLU A 103 -1.26 -18.96 -1.09
C GLU A 103 -1.07 -19.29 -2.58
N SER A 104 0.17 -19.61 -2.97
CA SER A 104 0.50 -20.00 -4.35
C SER A 104 -0.16 -21.32 -4.73
N GLU A 105 -0.14 -22.32 -3.85
CA GLU A 105 -0.77 -23.62 -4.07
C GLU A 105 -2.29 -23.47 -4.30
N ARG A 106 -2.95 -22.61 -3.52
CA ARG A 106 -4.38 -22.31 -3.69
C ARG A 106 -4.67 -21.64 -5.04
N LEU A 107 -3.85 -20.68 -5.47
CA LEU A 107 -3.99 -20.05 -6.78
C LEU A 107 -3.79 -21.06 -7.92
N VAL A 108 -2.80 -21.95 -7.80
CA VAL A 108 -2.57 -23.04 -8.78
C VAL A 108 -3.77 -23.98 -8.84
N ALA A 109 -4.29 -24.40 -7.69
CA ALA A 109 -5.44 -25.29 -7.61
C ALA A 109 -6.70 -24.67 -8.26
N GLN A 110 -6.88 -23.35 -8.14
CA GLN A 110 -8.02 -22.64 -8.69
C GLN A 110 -7.88 -22.31 -10.18
N ASN A 111 -6.71 -21.83 -10.61
CA ASN A 111 -6.50 -21.28 -11.95
C ASN A 111 -5.84 -22.27 -12.91
N GLY A 112 -5.40 -23.43 -12.41
CA GLY A 112 -4.65 -24.44 -13.16
C GLY A 112 -3.22 -24.02 -13.51
N ARG A 113 -2.75 -22.88 -12.99
CA ARG A 113 -1.43 -22.31 -13.29
C ARG A 113 -0.94 -21.43 -12.14
N PRO A 114 0.38 -21.25 -11.99
CA PRO A 114 0.92 -20.35 -10.97
C PRO A 114 0.58 -18.89 -11.28
N PRO A 115 0.47 -18.04 -10.25
CA PRO A 115 0.39 -16.59 -10.44
C PRO A 115 1.66 -16.08 -11.14
N ARG A 116 1.53 -14.97 -11.86
CA ARG A 116 2.70 -14.28 -12.43
C ARG A 116 3.21 -13.26 -11.43
N GLU A 117 4.51 -13.29 -11.19
CA GLU A 117 5.23 -12.39 -10.30
C GLU A 117 5.91 -11.29 -11.10
N PHE A 118 5.75 -10.04 -10.67
CA PHE A 118 6.44 -8.88 -11.20
C PHE A 118 7.18 -8.19 -10.06
N LEU A 119 8.51 -8.18 -10.09
CA LEU A 119 9.32 -7.37 -9.17
C LEU A 119 9.27 -5.93 -9.64
N VAL A 120 8.71 -5.02 -8.84
CA VAL A 120 8.42 -3.64 -9.25
C VAL A 120 9.28 -2.57 -8.57
N GLY A 121 10.05 -2.97 -7.55
CA GLY A 121 10.97 -2.10 -6.83
C GLY A 121 11.38 -2.71 -5.49
N PHE A 122 12.03 -1.91 -4.66
CA PHE A 122 12.43 -2.28 -3.30
C PHE A 122 11.96 -1.23 -2.29
N ASP A 123 11.81 -1.68 -1.04
CA ASP A 123 11.45 -0.86 0.11
C ASP A 123 12.47 -1.07 1.23
N ALA A 124 12.92 0.02 1.82
CA ALA A 124 13.62 -0.02 3.10
C ALA A 124 12.58 0.13 4.21
N VAL A 125 12.41 -0.91 5.02
CA VAL A 125 11.54 -0.81 6.20
C VAL A 125 12.27 0.02 7.24
N ALA A 126 11.82 1.25 7.37
CA ALA A 126 12.35 2.25 8.27
C ALA A 126 11.85 2.03 9.69
N ILE A 127 12.74 2.33 10.66
CA ILE A 127 12.39 2.40 12.08
C ILE A 127 12.12 3.86 12.41
N TYR A 128 10.88 4.13 12.81
CA TYR A 128 10.40 5.44 13.17
C TYR A 128 10.30 5.58 14.68
N VAL A 129 10.85 6.67 15.19
CA VAL A 129 10.55 7.18 16.53
C VAL A 129 9.97 8.59 16.41
N HIS A 130 9.34 9.06 17.47
CA HIS A 130 8.90 10.45 17.52
C HIS A 130 10.09 11.40 17.35
N ARG A 131 9.91 12.54 16.67
CA ARG A 131 11.02 13.47 16.32
C ARG A 131 11.86 13.95 17.51
N ASP A 132 11.25 14.05 18.69
CA ASP A 132 11.93 14.50 19.92
C ASP A 132 12.70 13.38 20.63
N ASN A 133 12.54 12.11 20.24
CA ASN A 133 13.28 11.01 20.86
C ASN A 133 14.79 11.18 20.54
N PRO A 134 15.71 11.17 21.53
CA PRO A 134 17.12 11.44 21.28
C PRO A 134 17.90 10.23 20.74
N LEU A 135 17.31 9.04 20.67
CA LEU A 135 18.00 7.87 20.10
C LEU A 135 18.30 8.12 18.61
N GLU A 136 19.53 7.84 18.17
CA GLU A 136 19.96 8.08 16.79
C GLU A 136 20.11 6.79 15.97
N GLU A 137 20.33 5.67 16.66
CA GLU A 137 20.55 4.38 16.04
C GLU A 137 20.07 3.24 16.92
N ILE A 138 19.77 2.10 16.31
CA ILE A 138 19.32 0.89 16.97
C ILE A 138 19.84 -0.34 16.24
N SER A 139 20.17 -1.40 16.97
CA SER A 139 20.58 -2.66 16.35
C SER A 139 19.38 -3.59 16.09
N LEU A 140 19.53 -4.55 15.18
CA LEU A 140 18.55 -5.64 15.01
C LEU A 140 18.35 -6.44 16.29
N GLU A 141 19.39 -6.60 17.11
CA GLU A 141 19.30 -7.30 18.41
C GLU A 141 18.46 -6.50 19.42
N ASP A 142 18.56 -5.17 19.42
CA ASP A 142 17.70 -4.34 20.27
C ASP A 142 16.25 -4.31 19.76
N LEU A 143 16.06 -4.27 18.44
CA LEU A 143 14.73 -4.41 17.84
C LEU A 143 14.11 -5.77 18.19
N HIS A 144 14.90 -6.86 18.14
CA HIS A 144 14.48 -8.18 18.59
C HIS A 144 14.01 -8.12 20.05
N ASP A 145 14.84 -7.56 20.94
CA ASP A 145 14.53 -7.53 22.36
C ASP A 145 13.34 -6.61 22.72
N ILE A 146 12.99 -5.65 21.84
CA ILE A 146 11.76 -4.84 21.95
C ILE A 146 10.54 -5.62 21.46
N TYR A 147 10.63 -6.22 20.27
CA TYR A 147 9.48 -6.69 19.52
C TYR A 147 9.20 -8.19 19.67
N ALA A 148 10.20 -9.04 19.83
CA ALA A 148 10.05 -10.49 19.90
C ALA A 148 9.45 -10.93 21.24
N GLU A 149 8.65 -12.00 21.21
CA GLU A 149 8.18 -12.67 22.42
C GLU A 149 9.35 -13.06 23.33
N GLY A 150 9.23 -12.80 24.63
CA GLY A 150 10.32 -12.98 25.60
C GLY A 150 11.42 -11.90 25.54
N GLY A 151 11.32 -10.93 24.64
CA GLY A 151 12.25 -9.80 24.54
C GLY A 151 12.31 -8.96 25.83
N PRO A 152 13.51 -8.71 26.40
CA PRO A 152 13.67 -8.07 27.70
C PRO A 152 13.61 -6.53 27.68
N LEU A 153 13.63 -5.88 26.52
CA LEU A 153 13.60 -4.43 26.43
C LEU A 153 12.16 -3.91 26.43
N ASP A 154 11.82 -3.12 27.43
CA ASP A 154 10.52 -2.47 27.56
C ASP A 154 10.60 -0.99 27.97
N ARG A 155 11.81 -0.45 28.15
CA ARG A 155 12.07 0.92 28.58
C ARG A 155 13.15 1.61 27.75
N TRP A 156 12.95 2.89 27.49
CA TRP A 156 13.90 3.74 26.79
C TRP A 156 15.22 3.92 27.57
N SER A 157 15.15 3.97 28.90
CA SER A 157 16.32 4.03 29.78
C SER A 157 17.30 2.85 29.61
N GLN A 158 16.81 1.66 29.22
CA GLN A 158 17.65 0.50 28.91
C GLN A 158 18.49 0.69 27.64
N LEU A 159 18.06 1.59 26.74
CA LEU A 159 18.77 2.02 25.53
C LEU A 159 19.57 3.32 25.75
N GLY A 160 19.77 3.72 27.01
CA GLY A 160 20.49 4.95 27.35
C GLY A 160 19.68 6.25 27.15
N VAL A 161 18.41 6.16 26.75
CA VAL A 161 17.53 7.32 26.58
C VAL A 161 16.89 7.66 27.93
N ARG A 162 17.45 8.65 28.62
CA ARG A 162 16.98 9.05 29.96
C ARG A 162 15.78 10.00 29.95
N HIS A 163 15.61 10.75 28.86
CA HIS A 163 14.54 11.73 28.72
C HIS A 163 14.12 11.85 27.26
N ILE A 164 12.83 11.74 27.00
CA ILE A 164 12.21 12.11 25.74
C ILE A 164 11.28 13.31 26.03
N PRO A 165 11.49 14.48 25.40
CA PRO A 165 10.62 15.62 25.58
C PRO A 165 9.15 15.24 25.35
N ARG A 166 8.27 15.74 26.23
CA ARG A 166 6.81 15.50 26.22
C ARG A 166 6.37 14.05 26.50
N ALA A 167 7.30 13.10 26.64
CA ALA A 167 6.95 11.76 27.08
C ALA A 167 6.57 11.77 28.57
N ARG A 168 5.50 11.05 28.91
CA ARG A 168 5.01 10.88 30.28
C ARG A 168 5.39 9.52 30.89
N THR A 169 6.16 8.74 30.15
CA THR A 169 6.54 7.37 30.52
C THR A 169 7.90 7.05 29.94
N ASP A 170 8.68 6.25 30.66
CA ASP A 170 9.91 5.61 30.19
C ASP A 170 9.62 4.32 29.40
N ARG A 171 8.40 3.79 29.48
CA ARG A 171 8.02 2.56 28.79
C ARG A 171 7.96 2.77 27.28
N ILE A 172 8.54 1.84 26.53
CA ILE A 172 8.48 1.80 25.06
C ILE A 172 7.05 1.46 24.64
N ILE A 173 6.43 2.35 23.85
CA ILE A 173 5.14 2.09 23.21
C ILE A 173 5.42 1.51 21.82
N ARG A 174 5.20 0.20 21.66
CA ARG A 174 5.45 -0.48 20.39
C ARG A 174 4.26 -0.30 19.48
N VAL A 175 4.50 0.26 18.31
CA VAL A 175 3.54 0.33 17.22
C VAL A 175 3.92 -0.73 16.19
N SER A 176 2.93 -1.50 15.74
CA SER A 176 3.10 -2.59 14.80
C SER A 176 2.00 -2.53 13.74
N ARG A 177 1.96 -3.53 12.86
CA ARG A 177 0.94 -3.73 11.84
C ARG A 177 0.07 -4.93 12.18
N GLN A 178 -1.11 -5.00 11.59
CA GLN A 178 -1.93 -6.21 11.64
C GLN A 178 -1.31 -7.37 10.86
N ASN A 179 -1.71 -8.60 11.20
CA ASN A 179 -1.17 -9.83 10.62
C ASN A 179 -1.51 -10.03 9.13
N ASN A 180 -2.40 -9.24 8.54
CA ASN A 180 -2.65 -9.22 7.08
C ASN A 180 -1.60 -8.38 6.31
N SER A 181 -0.72 -7.67 7.01
CA SER A 181 0.32 -6.82 6.42
C SER A 181 1.56 -7.60 6.00
N GLY A 182 2.03 -7.41 4.77
CA GLY A 182 3.34 -7.95 4.39
C GLY A 182 4.51 -7.36 5.19
N THR A 183 4.37 -6.13 5.71
CA THR A 183 5.37 -5.50 6.60
C THR A 183 5.41 -6.16 7.95
N TYR A 184 4.27 -6.58 8.49
CA TYR A 184 4.23 -7.39 9.70
C TYR A 184 5.07 -8.66 9.56
N HIS A 185 4.80 -9.46 8.51
CA HIS A 185 5.51 -10.72 8.29
C HIS A 185 6.99 -10.51 8.03
N TYR A 186 7.34 -9.57 7.14
CA TYR A 186 8.73 -9.33 6.80
C TYR A 186 9.52 -8.81 8.00
N PHE A 187 8.98 -7.85 8.75
CA PHE A 187 9.64 -7.31 9.93
C PHE A 187 9.82 -8.39 11.01
N ARG A 188 8.79 -9.21 11.28
CA ARG A 188 8.89 -10.35 12.20
C ARG A 188 10.02 -11.29 11.79
N ASP A 189 10.04 -11.70 10.52
CA ASP A 189 11.01 -12.68 10.04
C ASP A 189 12.46 -12.16 10.13
N VAL A 190 12.67 -10.87 9.88
CA VAL A 190 14.00 -10.23 9.95
C VAL A 190 14.43 -9.95 11.38
N VAL A 191 13.51 -9.49 12.24
CA VAL A 191 13.83 -9.00 13.59
C VAL A 191 13.64 -10.08 14.65
N CYS A 192 12.53 -10.81 14.63
CA CYS A 192 12.23 -11.87 15.60
C CYS A 192 12.75 -13.24 15.13
N GLY A 193 12.95 -13.40 13.82
CA GLY A 193 13.22 -14.69 13.19
C GLY A 193 11.93 -15.46 12.87
N LYS A 194 12.05 -16.53 12.07
CA LYS A 194 10.89 -17.28 11.55
C LYS A 194 10.12 -18.13 12.58
N LYS A 195 10.67 -18.30 13.78
CA LYS A 195 10.14 -19.21 14.82
C LYS A 195 9.64 -18.47 16.07
N THR A 196 9.77 -17.14 16.10
CA THR A 196 9.41 -16.33 17.25
C THR A 196 8.38 -15.32 16.82
N ASP A 197 7.25 -15.30 17.53
CA ASP A 197 6.20 -14.31 17.29
C ASP A 197 6.51 -12.97 17.98
N PHE A 198 5.70 -11.97 17.69
CA PHE A 198 5.79 -10.70 18.39
C PHE A 198 5.32 -10.83 19.84
N LYS A 199 6.00 -10.11 20.73
CA LYS A 199 5.56 -9.87 22.10
C LYS A 199 4.21 -9.13 22.10
N LEU A 200 3.25 -9.65 22.85
CA LEU A 200 1.91 -9.09 22.97
C LEU A 200 1.90 -7.65 23.49
N GLY A 201 0.86 -6.88 23.15
CA GLY A 201 0.63 -5.52 23.65
C GLY A 201 1.32 -4.42 22.83
N SER A 202 1.55 -4.65 21.54
CA SER A 202 1.76 -3.58 20.56
C SER A 202 0.42 -2.89 20.22
N LEU A 203 0.52 -1.67 19.70
CA LEU A 203 -0.59 -0.98 19.05
C LEU A 203 -0.56 -1.35 17.56
N ASP A 204 -1.48 -2.20 17.14
CA ASP A 204 -1.46 -2.78 15.78
C ASP A 204 -2.31 -1.94 14.83
N MET A 205 -1.64 -1.32 13.86
CA MET A 205 -2.25 -0.38 12.93
C MET A 205 -2.70 -1.05 11.63
N ASN A 206 -3.82 -0.56 11.09
CA ASN A 206 -4.38 -1.05 9.82
C ASN A 206 -3.42 -0.73 8.67
N GLY A 207 -3.05 0.54 8.48
CA GLY A 207 -2.22 1.01 7.38
C GLY A 207 -0.78 1.37 7.73
N SER A 208 0.08 1.45 6.72
CA SER A 208 1.48 1.93 6.86
C SER A 208 1.55 3.39 7.31
N LYS A 209 0.60 4.22 6.85
CA LYS A 209 0.45 5.63 7.23
C LYS A 209 0.10 5.77 8.70
N ASP A 210 -0.84 4.96 9.18
CA ASP A 210 -1.33 4.99 10.56
C ASP A 210 -0.20 4.74 11.58
N VAL A 211 0.77 3.87 11.26
CA VAL A 211 1.98 3.68 12.09
C VAL A 211 2.75 4.99 12.24
N VAL A 212 3.06 5.65 11.13
CA VAL A 212 3.85 6.89 11.14
C VAL A 212 3.09 8.01 11.85
N GLU A 213 1.79 8.15 11.62
CA GLU A 213 0.97 9.16 12.28
C GLU A 213 0.86 8.94 13.80
N LEU A 214 0.74 7.69 14.25
CA LEU A 214 0.70 7.37 15.66
C LEU A 214 2.05 7.65 16.34
N VAL A 215 3.16 7.27 15.71
CA VAL A 215 4.51 7.58 16.21
C VAL A 215 4.73 9.09 16.27
N ALA A 216 4.31 9.84 15.26
CA ALA A 216 4.41 11.30 15.21
C ALA A 216 3.69 12.02 16.37
N ARG A 217 2.66 11.39 16.95
CA ARG A 217 1.85 11.96 18.05
C ARG A 217 2.19 11.37 19.42
N THR A 218 3.06 10.36 19.47
CA THR A 218 3.33 9.59 20.69
C THR A 218 4.83 9.61 21.01
N PRO A 219 5.30 10.53 21.88
CA PRO A 219 6.73 10.72 22.14
C PRO A 219 7.52 9.46 22.51
N ALA A 220 6.92 8.55 23.28
CA ALA A 220 7.56 7.31 23.72
C ALA A 220 7.35 6.12 22.74
N ALA A 221 6.85 6.37 21.53
CA ALA A 221 6.58 5.31 20.55
C ALA A 221 7.76 4.99 19.65
N ILE A 222 7.84 3.71 19.29
CA ILE A 222 8.66 3.17 18.21
C ILE A 222 7.74 2.38 17.27
N GLY A 223 7.93 2.53 15.97
CA GLY A 223 7.17 1.82 14.95
C GLY A 223 8.02 1.54 13.72
N TYR A 224 7.53 0.68 12.85
CA TYR A 224 8.19 0.35 11.58
C TYR A 224 7.20 0.51 10.42
N SER A 225 7.68 1.09 9.31
CA SER A 225 6.88 1.28 8.09
C SER A 225 7.79 1.41 6.87
N GLY A 226 7.23 1.45 5.66
CA GLY A 226 8.01 1.67 4.45
C GLY A 226 8.64 3.08 4.43
N LEU A 227 9.76 3.25 3.73
CA LEU A 227 10.47 4.53 3.65
C LEU A 227 9.63 5.63 3.00
N GLY A 228 8.79 5.29 2.03
CA GLY A 228 7.88 6.22 1.35
C GLY A 228 6.82 6.89 2.26
N TYR A 229 6.72 6.49 3.53
CA TYR A 229 5.84 7.12 4.52
C TYR A 229 6.55 8.14 5.43
N GLN A 230 7.84 8.41 5.21
CA GLN A 230 8.58 9.39 6.02
C GLN A 230 7.90 10.77 5.98
N THR A 231 7.79 11.40 7.15
CA THR A 231 7.36 12.80 7.28
C THR A 231 8.30 13.56 8.22
N PRO A 232 8.31 14.90 8.20
CA PRO A 232 9.10 15.70 9.15
C PRO A 232 8.72 15.54 10.63
N GLN A 233 7.59 14.88 10.93
CA GLN A 233 7.08 14.72 12.31
C GLN A 233 7.63 13.49 13.03
N VAL A 234 8.35 12.62 12.32
CA VAL A 234 9.02 11.45 12.85
C VAL A 234 10.51 11.52 12.55
N LYS A 235 11.30 10.78 13.33
CA LYS A 235 12.73 10.61 13.08
C LYS A 235 13.01 9.16 12.68
N LEU A 236 13.86 9.00 11.68
CA LEU A 236 14.42 7.71 11.27
C LEU A 236 15.59 7.35 12.19
N LEU A 237 15.60 6.11 12.67
CA LEU A 237 16.81 5.57 13.29
C LEU A 237 17.71 4.93 12.24
N ARG A 238 19.02 5.11 12.41
CA ARG A 238 20.00 4.27 11.73
C ARG A 238 19.89 2.85 12.28
N VAL A 239 20.00 1.83 11.41
CA VAL A 239 19.91 0.44 11.85
C VAL A 239 21.24 -0.28 11.65
N SER A 240 21.75 -0.90 12.71
CA SER A 240 22.93 -1.76 12.65
C SER A 240 22.56 -3.24 12.74
N ARG A 241 23.43 -4.12 12.23
CA ARG A 241 23.17 -5.57 12.26
C ARG A 241 23.34 -6.17 13.65
N LYS A 242 24.25 -5.62 14.46
CA LYS A 242 24.57 -6.08 15.81
C LYS A 242 24.83 -4.90 16.74
N ARG A 243 24.70 -5.13 18.06
CA ARG A 243 25.09 -4.14 19.06
C ARG A 243 26.55 -3.71 18.91
N GLY A 244 26.81 -2.43 19.16
CA GLY A 244 28.14 -1.83 19.07
C GLY A 244 28.66 -1.57 17.64
N GLN A 245 27.88 -1.90 16.60
CA GLN A 245 28.18 -1.51 15.22
C GLN A 245 27.47 -0.22 14.85
N SER A 246 28.09 0.59 13.98
CA SER A 246 27.47 1.79 13.42
C SER A 246 26.21 1.45 12.62
N GLY A 247 25.14 2.19 12.87
CA GLY A 247 23.91 2.05 12.10
C GLY A 247 24.00 2.67 10.70
N VAL A 248 23.18 2.16 9.79
CA VAL A 248 23.02 2.67 8.42
C VAL A 248 21.64 3.31 8.28
N LEU A 249 21.55 4.47 7.60
CA LEU A 249 20.25 5.09 7.27
C LEU A 249 19.55 4.33 6.13
N PRO A 250 18.22 4.23 6.14
CA PRO A 250 17.47 3.76 4.98
C PRO A 250 17.49 4.84 3.88
N THR A 251 18.09 4.54 2.74
CA THR A 251 18.15 5.41 1.55
C THR A 251 18.08 4.56 0.29
N VAL A 252 17.87 5.18 -0.87
CA VAL A 252 17.98 4.50 -2.17
C VAL A 252 19.32 3.80 -2.31
N ALA A 253 20.43 4.50 -2.04
CA ALA A 253 21.78 3.96 -2.17
C ALA A 253 22.02 2.77 -1.24
N THR A 254 21.70 2.92 0.05
CA THR A 254 21.95 1.90 1.08
C THR A 254 21.03 0.69 0.97
N THR A 255 19.91 0.83 0.26
CA THR A 255 19.01 -0.28 -0.09
C THR A 255 19.56 -1.08 -1.28
N LEU A 256 20.03 -0.38 -2.32
CA LEU A 256 20.58 -1.01 -3.53
C LEU A 256 21.89 -1.75 -3.26
N ASP A 257 22.78 -1.17 -2.45
CA ASP A 257 24.07 -1.80 -2.09
C ASP A 257 23.95 -2.83 -0.94
N GLN A 258 22.75 -3.01 -0.39
CA GLN A 258 22.42 -3.95 0.69
C GLN A 258 23.12 -3.68 2.04
N SER A 259 23.66 -2.47 2.22
CA SER A 259 24.24 -2.04 3.50
C SER A 259 23.18 -1.79 4.57
N TYR A 260 21.99 -1.30 4.20
CA TYR A 260 20.84 -1.20 5.11
C TYR A 260 20.24 -2.58 5.37
N PRO A 261 20.08 -3.00 6.65
CA PRO A 261 19.80 -4.40 6.95
C PRO A 261 18.34 -4.83 6.78
N ILE A 262 17.39 -3.91 6.66
CA ILE A 262 15.95 -4.20 6.61
C ILE A 262 15.36 -3.72 5.27
N ALA A 263 15.79 -4.36 4.18
CA ALA A 263 15.38 -4.04 2.82
C ALA A 263 14.71 -5.23 2.12
N ARG A 264 13.62 -4.98 1.41
CA ARG A 264 12.81 -6.03 0.78
C ARG A 264 12.38 -5.70 -0.65
N PRO A 265 12.16 -6.71 -1.48
CA PRO A 265 11.47 -6.54 -2.75
C PRO A 265 9.98 -6.22 -2.55
N MET A 266 9.44 -5.44 -3.49
CA MET A 266 8.00 -5.19 -3.66
C MET A 266 7.54 -5.86 -4.95
N PHE A 267 6.37 -6.48 -4.91
CA PHE A 267 5.84 -7.26 -6.02
C PHE A 267 4.44 -6.81 -6.41
N MET A 268 4.13 -7.00 -7.69
CA MET A 268 2.78 -7.13 -8.19
C MET A 268 2.56 -8.58 -8.63
N TYR A 269 1.40 -9.15 -8.29
CA TYR A 269 1.01 -10.47 -8.76
C TYR A 269 -0.27 -10.41 -9.59
N THR A 270 -0.36 -11.23 -10.63
CA THR A 270 -1.59 -11.48 -11.39
C THR A 270 -1.96 -12.96 -11.30
N PRO A 271 -3.24 -13.35 -11.46
CA PRO A 271 -3.68 -14.74 -11.23
C PRO A 271 -3.11 -15.76 -12.24
N GLY A 272 -2.48 -15.25 -13.31
CA GLY A 272 -1.81 -15.97 -14.39
C GLY A 272 -1.29 -14.93 -15.39
N GLU A 273 -1.16 -15.29 -16.66
CA GLU A 273 -0.85 -14.31 -17.71
C GLU A 273 -1.94 -13.24 -17.80
N PRO A 274 -1.60 -11.95 -17.62
CA PRO A 274 -2.60 -10.89 -17.62
C PRO A 274 -3.15 -10.61 -19.03
N PRO A 275 -4.41 -10.14 -19.13
CA PRO A 275 -4.94 -9.63 -20.39
C PRO A 275 -4.14 -8.39 -20.85
N GLU A 276 -4.22 -8.07 -22.14
CA GLU A 276 -3.37 -7.04 -22.77
C GLU A 276 -3.35 -5.70 -22.00
N HIS A 277 -4.51 -5.20 -21.56
CA HIS A 277 -4.60 -3.90 -20.89
C HIS A 277 -3.88 -3.89 -19.52
N VAL A 278 -3.97 -4.98 -18.76
CA VAL A 278 -3.21 -5.18 -17.51
C VAL A 278 -1.73 -5.36 -17.80
N ARG A 279 -1.37 -6.13 -18.84
CA ARG A 279 0.02 -6.31 -19.25
C ARG A 279 0.68 -4.99 -19.65
N ARG A 280 0.02 -4.15 -20.44
CA ARG A 280 0.54 -2.81 -20.82
C ARG A 280 0.79 -1.91 -19.61
N PHE A 281 -0.09 -1.97 -18.61
CA PHE A 281 0.10 -1.23 -17.36
C PHE A 281 1.34 -1.74 -16.60
N LEU A 282 1.49 -3.05 -16.45
CA LEU A 282 2.66 -3.65 -15.79
C LEU A 282 3.96 -3.37 -16.56
N ASP A 283 3.96 -3.47 -17.89
CA ASP A 283 5.10 -3.11 -18.74
C ASP A 283 5.47 -1.63 -18.56
N TRP A 284 4.47 -0.74 -18.43
CA TRP A 284 4.69 0.67 -18.15
C TRP A 284 5.23 0.93 -16.73
N VAL A 285 4.73 0.22 -15.71
CA VAL A 285 5.25 0.27 -14.32
C VAL A 285 6.74 -0.07 -14.29
N LEU A 286 7.17 -1.03 -15.12
CA LEU A 286 8.57 -1.44 -15.26
C LEU A 286 9.41 -0.56 -16.20
N SER A 287 8.76 0.35 -16.95
CA SER A 287 9.44 1.29 -17.83
C SER A 287 10.17 2.39 -17.05
N PRO A 288 11.08 3.17 -17.68
CA PRO A 288 11.71 4.32 -17.01
C PRO A 288 10.72 5.31 -16.41
N ALA A 289 9.56 5.54 -17.05
CA ALA A 289 8.53 6.44 -16.52
C ALA A 289 7.88 5.88 -15.24
N GLY A 290 7.50 4.61 -15.24
CA GLY A 290 6.95 3.95 -14.06
C GLY A 290 7.97 3.85 -12.92
N GLN A 291 9.24 3.55 -13.23
CA GLN A 291 10.32 3.48 -12.25
C GLN A 291 10.69 4.84 -11.66
N LYS A 292 10.51 5.94 -12.41
CA LYS A 292 10.64 7.30 -11.86
C LYS A 292 9.63 7.56 -10.73
N MET A 293 8.42 7.00 -10.83
CA MET A 293 7.43 7.13 -9.75
C MET A 293 7.83 6.37 -8.48
N VAL A 294 8.57 5.27 -8.60
CA VAL A 294 9.13 4.54 -7.45
C VAL A 294 10.04 5.46 -6.64
N GLU A 295 10.94 6.17 -7.30
CA GLU A 295 11.84 7.14 -6.66
C GLU A 295 11.08 8.33 -6.06
N LEU A 296 10.20 8.96 -6.82
CA LEU A 296 9.45 10.15 -6.39
C LEU A 296 8.55 9.91 -5.18
N THR A 297 8.11 8.65 -4.98
CA THR A 297 7.29 8.26 -3.83
C THR A 297 8.11 7.70 -2.66
N GLY A 298 9.45 7.80 -2.73
CA GLY A 298 10.36 7.47 -1.63
C GLY A 298 10.74 5.99 -1.53
N TYR A 299 10.53 5.21 -2.59
CA TYR A 299 10.96 3.82 -2.71
C TYR A 299 12.18 3.69 -3.61
N VAL A 300 12.66 2.47 -3.77
CA VAL A 300 13.93 2.19 -4.45
C VAL A 300 13.65 1.50 -5.79
N PRO A 301 14.01 2.14 -6.93
CA PRO A 301 13.76 1.58 -8.26
C PRO A 301 14.61 0.34 -8.54
N LEU A 302 14.24 -0.43 -9.56
CA LEU A 302 14.91 -1.68 -9.97
C LEU A 302 16.36 -1.47 -10.44
N LYS A 303 16.66 -0.27 -10.92
CA LYS A 303 18.00 0.17 -11.34
C LYS A 303 18.30 1.49 -10.66
N ALA A 304 19.56 1.74 -10.35
CA ALA A 304 19.98 3.06 -9.88
C ALA A 304 19.56 4.14 -10.89
N PRO A 305 19.09 5.31 -10.44
CA PRO A 305 18.84 6.44 -11.33
C PRO A 305 20.11 6.76 -12.13
N GLU A 306 19.98 7.04 -13.42
CA GLU A 306 21.09 7.61 -14.17
C GLU A 306 21.39 9.00 -13.59
N VAL A 307 22.56 9.15 -12.96
CA VAL A 307 23.05 10.46 -12.55
C VAL A 307 23.36 11.21 -13.85
N SER A 308 22.47 12.13 -14.23
CA SER A 308 22.77 13.06 -15.31
C SER A 308 24.00 13.89 -14.88
N PRO A 309 25.05 13.97 -15.71
CA PRO A 309 26.27 14.70 -15.39
C PRO A 309 26.05 16.20 -15.18
#